data_AF-A0A316HVX3-F1
#
_entry.id   AF-A0A316HVX3-F1
#
_cell.length_a   1.000
_cell.length_b   1.000
_cell.length_c   1.000
_cell.angle_alpha   90.00
_cell.angle_beta   90.00
_cell.angle_gamma   90.00
#
_symmetry.space_group_name_H-M   'P 1'
#
loop_
_entity.id
_entity.type
_entity.pdbx_description
1 polymer ?
#
loop_
_entity_poly.entity_id
_entity_poly.type
_entity_poly.pdbx_seq_one_letter_code
_entity_poly.pdbx_strand_id
1 'polypeptide(L)'
;MGLPEDEQRELDDIEQRLAEDDPDFAAKLAKAPPRYRLLPARVLRLAGLLLIYVLGLVTVMTGVSLSSPVLVALGAAMTAFGPVVMIVQAWRGREKQDQD
;
A
#
# COMPACT_ATOMS: atom_id res chain seq x y z
N MET A 1 -1.26 17.57 1.07
CA MET A 1 -1.25 18.99 1.51
C MET A 1 0.17 19.26 1.96
N GLY A 2 0.87 20.20 1.32
CA GLY A 2 2.21 20.61 1.72
C GLY A 2 2.16 21.50 2.96
N LEU A 3 3.29 21.66 3.65
CA LEU A 3 3.40 22.57 4.78
C LEU A 3 3.06 24.01 4.32
N PRO A 4 2.37 24.82 5.15
CA PRO A 4 2.27 26.28 4.99
C PRO A 4 3.61 26.89 4.59
N GLU A 5 3.63 27.90 3.71
CA GLU A 5 4.88 28.46 3.17
C GLU A 5 5.80 29.02 4.27
N ASP A 6 5.22 29.53 5.35
CA ASP A 6 5.95 30.07 6.49
C ASP A 6 6.71 28.98 7.27
N GLU A 7 6.09 27.81 7.44
CA GLU A 7 6.73 26.67 8.14
C GLU A 7 7.90 26.11 7.33
N GLN A 8 7.79 26.08 5.99
CA GLN A 8 8.90 25.63 5.12
C GLN A 8 10.11 26.55 5.24
N ARG A 9 9.88 27.86 5.39
CA ARG A 9 10.97 28.84 5.49
C ARG A 9 11.72 28.75 6.82
N GLU A 10 11.00 28.50 7.91
CA GLU A 10 11.61 28.25 9.21
C GLU A 10 12.41 26.92 9.21
N LEU A 11 11.90 25.90 8.51
CA LEU A 11 12.61 24.63 8.30
C LEU A 11 13.91 24.80 7.51
N ASP A 12 13.89 25.57 6.42
CA ASP A 12 15.10 25.85 5.62
C ASP A 12 16.17 26.58 6.45
N ASP A 13 15.77 27.56 7.27
CA ASP A 13 16.69 28.28 8.17
C ASP A 13 17.30 27.34 9.22
N ILE A 14 16.53 26.37 9.74
CA ILE A 14 17.03 25.36 10.68
C ILE A 14 17.98 24.38 9.97
N GLU A 15 17.65 23.95 8.76
CA GLU A 15 18.50 23.05 7.97
C GLU A 15 19.84 23.69 7.65
N GLN A 16 19.85 24.98 7.28
CA GLN A 16 21.08 25.71 7.01
C GLN A 16 21.96 25.81 8.26
N ARG A 17 21.38 26.17 9.43
CA ARG A 17 22.12 26.24 10.69
C ARG A 17 22.64 24.87 11.13
N LEU A 18 21.84 23.83 10.96
CA LEU A 18 22.21 22.47 11.35
C LEU A 18 23.28 21.87 10.43
N ALA A 19 23.29 22.23 9.14
CA ALA A 19 24.34 21.85 8.19
C ALA A 19 25.68 22.55 8.47
N GLU A 20 25.63 23.78 9.00
CA GLU A 20 26.81 24.52 9.45
C GLU A 20 27.37 23.97 10.77
N ASP A 21 26.51 23.59 11.72
CA ASP A 21 26.92 23.09 13.04
C ASP A 21 27.31 21.59 13.05
N ASP A 22 26.61 20.73 12.30
CA ASP A 22 26.86 19.27 12.24
C ASP A 22 26.56 18.67 10.84
N PRO A 23 27.56 18.66 9.93
CA PRO A 23 27.39 18.14 8.58
C PRO A 23 27.12 16.63 8.52
N ASP A 24 27.59 15.87 9.50
CA ASP A 24 27.38 14.42 9.59
C ASP A 24 25.93 14.09 9.97
N PHE A 25 25.32 14.91 10.83
CA PHE A 25 23.92 14.79 11.21
C PHE A 25 22.99 15.23 10.07
N ALA A 26 23.31 16.31 9.37
CA ALA A 26 22.59 16.74 8.17
C ALA A 26 22.58 15.65 7.09
N ALA A 27 23.72 14.99 6.84
CA ALA A 27 23.80 13.88 5.89
C ALA A 27 22.94 12.66 6.29
N LYS A 28 22.77 12.40 7.58
CA LYS A 28 21.90 11.31 8.09
C LYS A 28 20.42 11.66 7.96
N LEU A 29 20.05 12.92 8.18
CA LEU A 29 18.68 13.42 7.99
C LEU A 29 18.28 13.42 6.51
N ALA A 30 19.16 13.89 5.61
CA ALA A 30 18.92 13.89 4.16
C ALA A 30 18.77 12.46 3.59
N LYS A 31 19.41 11.46 4.22
CA LYS A 31 19.26 10.04 3.88
C LYS A 31 17.97 9.42 4.39
N ALA A 32 17.25 10.04 5.32
CA ALA A 32 15.98 9.50 5.81
C ALA A 32 14.91 9.71 4.72
N PRO A 33 14.45 8.65 4.02
CA PRO A 33 13.44 8.82 3.00
C PRO A 33 12.17 9.38 3.63
N PRO A 34 11.45 10.28 2.93
CA PRO A 34 10.26 10.92 3.46
C PRO A 34 9.26 9.88 3.97
N ARG A 35 8.92 9.97 5.26
CA ARG A 35 7.98 9.06 5.96
C ARG A 35 6.63 8.94 5.25
N TYR A 36 6.19 9.97 4.53
CA TYR A 36 4.95 9.97 3.76
C TYR A 36 5.00 9.12 2.49
N ARG A 37 6.19 8.82 1.96
CA ARG A 37 6.40 7.95 0.79
C ARG A 37 6.62 6.48 1.17
N LEU A 38 6.79 6.22 2.47
CA LEU A 38 6.95 4.90 3.06
C LEU A 38 5.61 4.33 3.50
N LEU A 39 4.52 4.49 2.72
CA LEU A 39 3.43 3.52 2.89
C LEU A 39 4.07 2.15 2.65
N PRO A 40 4.12 1.26 3.66
CA PRO A 40 4.79 -0.01 3.50
C PRO A 40 4.18 -0.68 2.28
N ALA A 41 4.99 -1.21 1.36
CA ALA A 41 4.48 -1.93 0.20
C ALA A 41 3.50 -3.07 0.60
N ARG A 42 3.54 -3.49 1.87
CA ARG A 42 2.55 -4.36 2.53
C ARG A 42 1.18 -3.71 2.70
N VAL A 43 1.11 -2.47 3.20
CA VAL A 43 -0.15 -1.72 3.37
C VAL A 43 -0.82 -1.47 2.02
N LEU A 44 -0.05 -1.08 1.00
CA LEU A 44 -0.60 -0.88 -0.34
C LEU A 44 -1.14 -2.20 -0.95
N ARG A 45 -0.42 -3.31 -0.73
CA ARG A 45 -0.89 -4.65 -1.12
C ARG A 45 -2.17 -5.06 -0.39
N LEU A 46 -2.24 -4.86 0.92
CA LEU A 46 -3.43 -5.17 1.72
C LEU A 46 -4.63 -4.32 1.29
N ALA A 47 -4.42 -3.03 1.04
CA ALA A 47 -5.45 -2.14 0.53
C ALA A 47 -5.97 -2.57 -0.84
N GLY A 48 -5.07 -2.93 -1.78
CA GLY A 48 -5.46 -3.45 -3.08
C GLY A 48 -6.26 -4.75 -2.98
N LEU A 49 -5.88 -5.64 -2.07
CA LEU A 49 -6.58 -6.90 -1.85
C LEU A 49 -7.98 -6.69 -1.26
N LEU A 50 -8.09 -5.79 -0.29
CA LEU A 50 -9.37 -5.42 0.31
C LEU A 50 -10.29 -4.78 -0.74
N LEU A 51 -9.75 -3.91 -1.60
CA LEU A 51 -10.51 -3.30 -2.70
C LEU A 51 -11.08 -4.35 -3.65
N ILE A 52 -10.24 -5.32 -4.09
CA ILE A 52 -10.67 -6.42 -4.96
C ILE A 52 -11.75 -7.26 -4.29
N TYR A 53 -11.59 -7.57 -3.01
CA TYR A 53 -12.57 -8.34 -2.24
C TYR A 53 -13.93 -7.64 -2.18
N VAL A 54 -13.95 -6.35 -1.82
CA VAL A 54 -15.18 -5.55 -1.77
C VAL A 54 -15.85 -5.49 -3.15
N LEU A 55 -15.07 -5.31 -4.21
CA LEU A 55 -15.59 -5.27 -5.58
C LEU A 55 -16.23 -6.60 -6.00
N GLY A 56 -15.62 -7.73 -5.64
CA GLY A 56 -16.20 -9.06 -5.86
C GLY A 56 -17.53 -9.24 -5.12
N LEU A 57 -17.59 -8.80 -3.87
CA LEU A 57 -18.79 -8.88 -3.03
C LEU A 57 -19.96 -8.07 -3.61
N VAL A 58 -19.70 -6.84 -4.06
CA VAL A 58 -20.70 -5.99 -4.75
C VAL A 58 -21.20 -6.65 -6.04
N THR A 59 -20.30 -7.30 -6.79
CA THR A 59 -20.65 -8.01 -8.03
C THR A 59 -21.58 -9.19 -7.74
N VAL A 60 -21.28 -10.00 -6.72
CA VAL A 60 -22.15 -11.11 -6.28
C VAL A 60 -23.52 -10.58 -5.86
N MET A 61 -23.54 -9.54 -5.03
CA MET A 61 -24.79 -8.95 -4.51
C MET A 61 -25.68 -8.42 -5.64
N THR A 62 -25.06 -7.80 -6.65
CA THR A 62 -25.75 -7.35 -7.87
C THR A 62 -26.26 -8.54 -8.69
N GLY A 63 -25.46 -9.60 -8.85
CA GLY A 63 -25.86 -10.81 -9.57
C GLY A 63 -27.05 -11.54 -8.94
N VAL A 64 -27.12 -11.59 -7.60
CA VAL A 64 -28.25 -12.15 -6.85
C VAL A 64 -29.52 -11.33 -7.09
N SER A 65 -29.43 -9.99 -7.07
CA SER A 65 -30.58 -9.11 -7.32
C SER A 65 -31.19 -9.27 -8.73
N LEU A 66 -30.40 -9.69 -9.73
CA LEU A 66 -30.88 -9.93 -11.09
C LEU A 66 -31.40 -11.36 -11.34
N SER A 67 -31.43 -12.24 -10.33
CA SER A 67 -31.88 -13.65 -10.43
C SER A 67 -31.22 -14.45 -11.56
N SER A 68 -29.99 -14.09 -11.97
CA SER A 68 -29.25 -14.77 -13.03
C SER A 68 -28.20 -15.71 -12.44
N PRO A 69 -28.39 -17.04 -12.53
CA PRO A 69 -27.44 -18.02 -12.00
C PRO A 69 -26.04 -17.89 -12.59
N VAL A 70 -25.96 -17.43 -13.85
CA VAL A 70 -24.71 -17.21 -14.57
C VAL A 70 -23.91 -16.05 -13.95
N LEU A 71 -24.58 -14.94 -13.61
CA LEU A 71 -23.91 -13.82 -12.93
C LEU A 71 -23.48 -14.18 -11.51
N VAL A 72 -24.28 -14.97 -10.80
CA VAL A 72 -23.93 -15.45 -9.45
C VAL A 72 -22.70 -16.36 -9.51
N ALA A 73 -22.64 -17.30 -10.45
CA ALA A 73 -21.48 -18.17 -10.65
C ALA A 73 -20.22 -17.39 -11.02
N LEU A 74 -20.35 -16.39 -11.90
CA LEU A 74 -19.23 -15.52 -12.30
C LEU A 74 -18.71 -14.67 -11.13
N GLY A 75 -19.62 -14.06 -10.35
CA GLY A 75 -19.29 -13.28 -9.17
C GLY A 75 -18.64 -14.12 -8.07
N ALA A 76 -19.16 -15.34 -7.85
CA ALA A 76 -18.58 -16.29 -6.89
C ALA A 76 -17.16 -16.72 -7.31
N ALA A 77 -16.95 -17.03 -8.59
CA ALA A 77 -15.63 -17.37 -9.11
C ALA A 77 -14.63 -16.21 -8.91
N MET A 78 -15.05 -14.97 -9.20
CA MET A 78 -14.21 -13.78 -9.06
C MET A 78 -13.89 -13.46 -7.58
N THR A 79 -14.86 -13.67 -6.68
CA THR A 79 -14.68 -13.51 -5.23
C THR A 79 -13.78 -14.58 -4.63
N ALA A 80 -13.85 -15.82 -5.14
CA ALA A 80 -12.99 -16.92 -4.72
C ALA A 80 -11.56 -16.81 -5.29
N PHE A 81 -11.39 -16.22 -6.47
CA PHE A 81 -10.08 -16.11 -7.11
C PHE A 81 -9.11 -15.22 -6.32
N GLY A 82 -9.60 -14.13 -5.73
CA GLY A 82 -8.81 -13.23 -4.88
C GLY A 82 -8.06 -13.92 -3.73
N PRO A 83 -8.77 -14.57 -2.78
CA PRO A 83 -8.12 -15.27 -1.67
C PRO A 83 -7.26 -16.45 -2.13
N VAL A 84 -7.66 -17.17 -3.19
CA VAL A 84 -6.86 -18.28 -3.75
C VAL A 84 -5.51 -17.77 -4.28
N VAL A 85 -5.50 -16.70 -5.07
CA VAL A 85 -4.26 -16.11 -5.59
C VAL A 85 -3.40 -15.56 -4.45
N MET A 86 -4.00 -14.98 -3.41
CA MET A 86 -3.28 -14.50 -2.24
C MET A 86 -2.57 -15.62 -1.49
N ILE A 87 -3.28 -16.73 -1.25
CA ILE A 87 -2.72 -17.92 -0.58
C ILE A 87 -1.58 -18.50 -1.42
N VAL A 88 -1.76 -18.65 -2.73
CA VAL A 88 -0.73 -19.16 -3.64
C VAL A 88 0.50 -18.25 -3.67
N GLN A 89 0.33 -16.92 -3.68
CA GLN A 89 1.45 -15.99 -3.59
C GLN A 89 2.15 -16.02 -2.23
N ALA A 90 1.39 -16.13 -1.13
CA ALA A 90 1.97 -16.25 0.21
C ALA A 90 2.81 -17.53 0.34
N TRP A 91 2.36 -18.63 -0.27
CA TRP A 91 3.09 -19.90 -0.28
C TRP A 91 4.36 -19.81 -1.13
N ARG A 92 4.27 -19.29 -2.36
CA ARG A 92 5.44 -19.05 -3.23
C ARG A 92 6.45 -18.05 -2.66
N GLY A 93 5.99 -17.13 -1.81
CA GLY A 93 6.86 -16.16 -1.14
C GLY A 93 7.72 -16.79 -0.03
N ARG A 94 7.22 -17.82 0.66
CA ARG A 94 7.99 -18.54 1.68
C ARG A 94 9.03 -19.47 1.09
N GLU A 95 8.73 -20.09 -0.05
CA GLU A 95 9.64 -21.03 -0.72
C GLU A 95 10.92 -20.35 -1.25
N LYS A 96 10.88 -19.03 -1.50
CA LYS A 96 12.05 -18.24 -1.85
C LYS A 96 12.90 -17.80 -0.64
N GLN A 97 12.40 -17.95 0.58
CA GLN A 97 13.09 -17.54 1.80
C GLN A 97 13.91 -18.68 2.42
N ASP A 98 13.62 -19.94 2.06
CA ASP A 98 14.35 -21.14 2.49
C ASP A 98 15.55 -21.49 1.58
N GLN A 99 15.85 -20.68 0.55
CA GLN A 99 16.98 -20.91 -0.38
C GLN A 99 18.17 -19.93 -0.20
N ASP A 100 18.09 -18.96 0.71
CA ASP A 100 19.19 -18.05 1.07
C ASP A 100 19.90 -18.45 2.37
#